data_AF-A0A1B7MTZ2-F1
#
_entry.id   AF-A0A1B7MTZ2-F1
#
_cell.length_a   1.000
_cell.length_b   1.000
_cell.length_c   1.000
_cell.angle_alpha   90.00
_cell.angle_beta   90.00
_cell.angle_gamma   90.00
#
_symmetry.space_group_name_H-M   'P 1'
#
loop_
_entity.id
_entity.type
_entity.pdbx_description
1 polymer ?
#
loop_
_entity_poly.entity_id
_entity_poly.type
_entity_poly.pdbx_seq_one_letter_code
_entity_poly.pdbx_strand_id
1 'polypeptide(L)'
;PKQSIHEAVLTPEATAGFVSLLWFSWITPLLSLGYARPLESPDLYKLQEERGASKIADAIVKSFAARQQKAAEYNERLVKGEFGPGLKGLWWSIRGVRAEREKQWRERDGKRKASL
;
A
#
# COMPACT_ATOMS: atom_id res chain seq x y z
N PRO A 1 -38.48 -4.77 4.75
CA PRO A 1 -37.11 -5.33 4.82
C PRO A 1 -36.29 -4.70 3.69
N LYS A 2 -35.04 -4.29 3.93
CA LYS A 2 -34.17 -3.75 2.88
C LYS A 2 -33.80 -4.89 1.92
N GLN A 3 -33.92 -4.68 0.62
CA GLN A 3 -33.88 -5.78 -0.36
C GLN A 3 -32.48 -5.98 -0.99
N SER A 4 -31.55 -5.06 -0.76
CA SER A 4 -30.22 -5.10 -1.38
C SER A 4 -29.13 -4.53 -0.47
N ILE A 5 -27.92 -5.08 -0.60
CA ILE A 5 -26.69 -4.60 0.07
C ILE A 5 -26.35 -3.14 -0.29
N HIS A 6 -26.86 -2.63 -1.42
CA HIS A 6 -26.64 -1.24 -1.83
C HIS A 6 -27.51 -0.25 -1.06
N GLU A 7 -28.57 -0.73 -0.40
CA GLU A 7 -29.50 0.04 0.42
C GLU A 7 -29.12 0.00 1.93
N ALA A 8 -28.05 -0.72 2.26
CA ALA A 8 -27.51 -0.80 3.60
C ALA A 8 -27.15 0.59 4.14
N VAL A 9 -27.41 0.81 5.44
CA VAL A 9 -27.01 2.06 6.10
C VAL A 9 -25.49 2.10 6.21
N LEU A 10 -24.90 3.29 6.13
CA LEU A 10 -23.49 3.50 6.45
C LEU A 10 -23.16 3.00 7.87
N THR A 11 -21.98 2.41 8.06
CA THR A 11 -21.55 1.91 9.37
C THR A 11 -21.59 3.02 10.44
N PRO A 12 -22.21 2.77 11.62
CA PRO A 12 -22.25 3.73 12.72
C PRO A 12 -20.86 4.18 13.20
N GLU A 13 -19.82 3.40 12.94
CA GLU A 13 -18.41 3.78 13.12
C GLU A 13 -18.07 5.13 12.46
N ALA A 14 -18.68 5.44 11.30
CA ALA A 14 -18.42 6.68 10.56
C ALA A 14 -18.87 7.95 11.28
N THR A 15 -19.90 7.82 12.11
CA THR A 15 -20.51 8.94 12.84
C THR A 15 -20.32 8.80 14.35
N ALA A 16 -19.57 7.79 14.80
CA ALA A 16 -19.38 7.50 16.22
C ALA A 16 -18.44 8.54 16.87
N GLY A 17 -18.79 8.98 18.08
CA GLY A 17 -17.91 9.80 18.91
C GLY A 17 -16.72 9.00 19.47
N PHE A 18 -15.73 9.71 19.99
CA PHE A 18 -14.46 9.13 20.48
C PHE A 18 -14.65 7.98 21.47
N VAL A 19 -15.47 8.16 22.51
CA VAL A 19 -15.71 7.11 23.53
C VAL A 19 -16.36 5.86 22.91
N SER A 20 -17.28 6.06 21.97
CA SER A 20 -17.96 4.97 21.27
C SER A 20 -17.00 4.18 20.38
N LEU A 21 -16.08 4.86 19.69
CA LEU A 21 -15.01 4.21 18.92
C LEU A 21 -14.07 3.44 19.83
N LEU A 22 -13.68 4.04 20.96
CA LEU A 22 -12.70 3.48 21.86
C LEU A 22 -13.22 2.20 22.54
N TRP A 23 -14.46 2.22 23.04
CA TRP A 23 -15.10 1.06 23.69
C TRP A 23 -15.91 0.19 22.71
N PHE A 24 -15.82 0.45 21.40
CA PHE A 24 -16.56 -0.27 20.35
C PHE A 24 -18.09 -0.31 20.54
N SER A 25 -18.68 0.64 21.28
CA SER A 25 -20.12 0.61 21.59
C SER A 25 -21.00 0.83 20.36
N TRP A 26 -20.45 1.34 19.26
CA TRP A 26 -21.18 1.55 18.00
C TRP A 26 -21.65 0.23 17.34
N ILE A 27 -21.04 -0.92 17.66
CA ILE A 27 -21.40 -2.22 17.07
C ILE A 27 -22.55 -2.92 17.82
N THR A 28 -22.86 -2.49 19.05
CA THR A 28 -23.82 -3.16 19.93
C THR A 28 -25.20 -3.44 19.29
N PRO A 29 -25.81 -2.51 18.52
CA PRO A 29 -27.10 -2.79 17.87
C PRO A 29 -27.07 -3.99 16.90
N LEU A 30 -25.95 -4.19 16.20
CA LEU A 30 -25.76 -5.32 15.27
C LEU A 30 -25.63 -6.64 16.03
N LEU A 31 -24.89 -6.64 17.14
CA LEU A 31 -24.72 -7.81 17.99
C LEU A 31 -26.05 -8.21 18.65
N SER A 32 -26.83 -7.25 19.13
CA SER A 32 -28.17 -7.50 19.69
C SER A 32 -29.12 -8.08 18.64
N LEU A 33 -29.05 -7.61 17.39
CA LEU A 33 -29.86 -8.16 16.29
C LEU A 33 -29.46 -9.60 15.97
N GLY A 34 -28.15 -9.88 15.88
CA GLY A 34 -27.61 -11.22 15.66
C GLY A 34 -27.87 -12.21 16.80
N TYR A 35 -28.05 -11.71 18.02
CA TYR A 35 -28.50 -12.52 19.15
C TYR A 35 -29.98 -12.93 19.02
N ALA A 36 -30.84 -12.02 18.55
CA ALA A 36 -32.27 -12.28 18.41
C ALA A 36 -32.61 -13.17 17.19
N ARG A 37 -31.87 -13.04 16.09
CA ARG A 37 -32.05 -13.85 14.88
C ARG A 37 -30.77 -13.96 14.05
N PRO A 38 -30.63 -14.96 13.16
CA PRO A 38 -29.56 -15.00 12.18
C PRO A 38 -29.52 -13.74 11.31
N LEU A 39 -28.31 -13.23 11.08
CA LEU A 39 -28.08 -12.04 10.25
C LEU A 39 -28.27 -12.36 8.77
N GLU A 40 -28.94 -11.45 8.06
CA GLU A 40 -29.02 -11.49 6.60
C GLU A 40 -28.13 -10.41 5.98
N SER A 41 -27.76 -10.56 4.70
CA SER A 41 -26.96 -9.57 3.97
C SER A 41 -27.47 -8.11 4.05
N PRO A 42 -28.78 -7.81 3.98
CA PRO A 42 -29.27 -6.43 4.10
C PRO A 42 -29.19 -5.83 5.51
N ASP A 43 -28.99 -6.66 6.54
CA ASP A 43 -28.84 -6.20 7.93
C ASP A 43 -27.41 -5.68 8.21
N LEU A 44 -26.46 -5.97 7.31
CA LEU A 44 -25.08 -5.52 7.42
C LEU A 44 -24.95 -4.06 7.00
N TYR A 45 -23.96 -3.38 7.59
CA TYR A 45 -23.66 -2.00 7.26
C TYR A 45 -22.81 -1.87 6.00
N LYS A 46 -23.04 -0.78 5.26
CA LYS A 46 -22.18 -0.36 4.15
C LYS A 46 -20.91 0.28 4.70
N LEU A 47 -19.77 -0.15 4.17
CA LEU A 47 -18.46 0.41 4.50
C LEU A 47 -18.35 1.88 4.06
N GLN A 48 -17.58 2.66 4.82
CA GLN A 48 -17.19 4.02 4.46
C GLN A 48 -16.45 4.07 3.13
N GLU A 49 -16.68 5.12 2.34
CA GLU A 49 -16.03 5.30 1.04
C GLU A 49 -14.50 5.39 1.15
N GLU A 50 -13.99 5.99 2.23
CA GLU A 50 -12.55 6.12 2.48
C GLU A 50 -11.85 4.75 2.67
N ARG A 51 -12.61 3.73 3.09
CA ARG A 51 -12.12 2.35 3.24
C ARG A 51 -12.53 1.47 2.05
N GLY A 52 -13.10 2.07 1.00
CA GLY A 52 -13.51 1.37 -0.21
C GLY A 52 -12.32 0.88 -1.02
N ALA A 53 -12.48 -0.26 -1.69
CA ALA A 53 -11.46 -0.86 -2.53
C ALA A 53 -10.95 0.10 -3.62
N SER A 54 -11.84 0.90 -4.21
CA SER A 54 -11.47 1.89 -5.23
C SER A 54 -10.44 2.90 -4.70
N LYS A 55 -10.73 3.57 -3.58
CA LYS A 55 -9.85 4.59 -3.00
C LYS A 55 -8.50 4.01 -2.59
N ILE A 56 -8.50 2.83 -1.98
CA ILE A 56 -7.26 2.16 -1.56
C ILE A 56 -6.44 1.74 -2.78
N ALA A 57 -7.08 1.18 -3.81
CA ALA A 57 -6.41 0.82 -5.06
C ALA A 57 -5.78 2.05 -5.73
N ASP A 58 -6.51 3.16 -5.82
CA ASP A 58 -5.99 4.41 -6.39
C ASP A 58 -4.77 4.93 -5.63
N ALA A 59 -4.81 4.88 -4.29
CA ALA A 59 -3.69 5.28 -3.44
C ALA A 59 -2.45 4.38 -3.65
N ILE A 60 -2.65 3.07 -3.79
CA ILE A 60 -1.59 2.10 -4.07
C ILE A 60 -0.98 2.36 -5.44
N VAL A 61 -1.80 2.49 -6.48
CA VAL A 61 -1.36 2.73 -7.86
C VAL A 61 -0.56 4.04 -7.94
N LYS A 62 -1.07 5.12 -7.33
CA LYS A 62 -0.38 6.41 -7.28
C LYS A 62 0.98 6.30 -6.60
N SER A 63 1.04 5.62 -5.46
CA SER A 63 2.29 5.43 -4.70
C SER A 63 3.29 4.53 -5.45
N PHE A 64 2.81 3.52 -6.16
CA PHE A 64 3.64 2.65 -6.99
C PHE A 64 4.21 3.39 -8.20
N ALA A 65 3.38 4.17 -8.92
CA ALA A 65 3.81 4.98 -10.05
C ALA A 65 4.91 5.98 -9.64
N ALA A 66 4.76 6.65 -8.50
CA ALA A 66 5.77 7.56 -7.97
C ALA A 66 7.10 6.84 -7.64
N ARG A 67 7.05 5.60 -7.10
CA ARG A 67 8.24 4.78 -6.86
C ARG A 67 8.88 4.31 -8.16
N GLN A 68 8.09 4.01 -9.18
CA GLN A 68 8.57 3.61 -10.50
C GLN A 68 9.32 4.74 -11.19
N GLN A 69 8.80 5.97 -11.16
CA GLN A 69 9.48 7.15 -11.69
C GLN A 69 10.83 7.38 -11.00
N LYS A 70 10.85 7.40 -9.67
CA LYS A 70 12.10 7.56 -8.90
C LYS A 70 13.13 6.46 -9.20
N ALA A 71 12.68 5.22 -9.37
CA ALA A 71 13.57 4.12 -9.73
C ALA A 71 14.09 4.25 -11.17
N ALA A 72 13.25 4.68 -12.11
CA ALA A 72 13.64 4.93 -13.50
C ALA A 72 14.68 6.05 -13.58
N GLU A 73 14.43 7.21 -12.97
CA GLU A 73 15.37 8.32 -12.91
C GLU A 73 16.71 7.88 -12.29
N TYR A 74 16.68 7.15 -11.17
CA TYR A 74 17.88 6.61 -10.55
C TYR A 74 18.65 5.68 -11.51
N ASN A 75 17.96 4.79 -12.20
CA ASN A 75 18.57 3.84 -13.14
C ASN A 75 19.16 4.54 -14.37
N GLU A 76 18.51 5.57 -14.89
CA GLU A 76 19.04 6.38 -15.98
C GLU A 76 20.35 7.06 -15.58
N ARG A 77 20.37 7.68 -14.39
CA ARG A 77 21.56 8.35 -13.84
C ARG A 77 22.69 7.36 -13.55
N LEU A 78 22.36 6.14 -13.10
CA LEU A 78 23.31 5.05 -12.90
C LEU A 78 23.98 4.63 -14.22
N VAL A 79 23.19 4.50 -15.29
CA VAL A 79 23.70 4.11 -16.63
C VAL A 79 24.53 5.23 -17.24
N LYS A 80 24.10 6.49 -17.09
CA LYS A 80 24.86 7.69 -17.51
C LYS A 80 26.19 7.84 -16.76
N GLY A 81 26.37 7.15 -15.63
CA GLY A 81 27.59 7.20 -14.83
C GLY A 81 27.73 8.48 -13.99
N GLU A 82 26.62 9.14 -13.70
CA GLU A 82 26.60 10.39 -12.92
C GLU A 82 27.09 10.20 -11.48
N PHE A 83 27.06 8.97 -10.96
CA PHE A 83 27.58 8.62 -9.65
C PHE A 83 28.32 7.28 -9.67
N GLY A 84 29.43 7.21 -8.94
CA GLY A 84 30.29 6.03 -8.88
C GLY A 84 29.89 5.01 -7.79
N PRO A 85 30.49 3.81 -7.80
CA PRO A 85 30.23 2.74 -6.84
C PRO A 85 30.72 3.01 -5.40
N GLY A 86 31.30 4.19 -5.13
CA GLY A 86 31.80 4.59 -3.81
C GLY A 86 32.81 3.60 -3.23
N LEU A 87 32.65 3.27 -1.94
CA LEU A 87 33.52 2.32 -1.22
C LEU A 87 33.55 0.91 -1.85
N LYS A 88 32.47 0.49 -2.53
CA LYS A 88 32.47 -0.80 -3.26
C LYS A 88 33.47 -0.79 -4.42
N GLY A 89 33.58 0.35 -5.12
CA GLY A 89 34.58 0.52 -6.19
C GLY A 89 36.01 0.41 -5.69
N LEU A 90 36.29 1.00 -4.52
CA LEU A 90 37.60 0.88 -3.87
C LEU A 90 37.89 -0.58 -3.52
N TRP A 91 36.93 -1.27 -2.93
CA TRP A 91 37.09 -2.68 -2.54
C TRP A 91 37.24 -3.63 -3.74
N TRP A 92 36.55 -3.38 -4.87
CA TRP A 92 36.77 -4.16 -6.10
C TRP A 92 38.14 -3.90 -6.73
N SER A 93 38.72 -2.72 -6.49
CA SER A 93 40.08 -2.39 -6.94
C SER A 93 41.11 -3.21 -6.16
N ILE A 94 40.91 -3.36 -4.84
CA ILE A 94 41.76 -4.20 -3.99
C ILE A 94 41.68 -5.68 -4.41
N ARG A 95 40.51 -6.16 -4.83
CA ARG A 95 40.33 -7.53 -5.35
C ARG A 95 40.78 -7.74 -6.80
N GLY A 96 41.13 -6.68 -7.53
CA GLY A 96 41.56 -6.77 -8.94
C GLY A 96 40.45 -7.04 -9.97
N VAL A 97 39.17 -7.00 -9.59
CA VAL A 97 38.02 -7.35 -10.48
C VAL A 97 37.13 -6.12 -10.75
N ARG A 98 37.70 -4.92 -10.77
CA ARG A 98 36.94 -3.66 -10.77
C ARG A 98 36.06 -3.48 -12.01
N ALA A 99 36.64 -3.63 -13.21
CA ALA A 99 35.95 -3.30 -14.45
C ALA A 99 34.72 -4.19 -14.71
N GLU A 100 34.84 -5.49 -14.48
CA GLU A 100 33.75 -6.45 -14.65
C GLU A 100 32.62 -6.22 -13.63
N ARG A 101 32.98 -6.01 -12.35
CA ARG A 101 32.02 -5.77 -11.28
C ARG A 101 31.29 -4.44 -11.45
N GLU A 102 31.98 -3.41 -11.93
CA GLU A 102 31.38 -2.11 -12.19
C GLU A 102 30.38 -2.19 -13.36
N LYS A 103 30.72 -2.93 -14.42
CA LYS A 103 29.79 -3.20 -15.53
C LYS A 103 28.56 -3.98 -15.06
N GLN A 104 28.77 -5.09 -14.33
CA GLN A 104 27.67 -5.89 -13.76
C GLN A 104 26.77 -5.06 -12.83
N TRP A 105 27.37 -4.18 -12.02
CA TRP A 105 26.63 -3.31 -11.12
C TRP A 105 25.78 -2.28 -11.88
N ARG A 106 26.31 -1.63 -12.92
CA ARG A 106 25.53 -0.68 -13.73
C ARG A 106 24.42 -1.37 -14.52
N GLU A 107 24.65 -2.59 -14.99
CA GLU A 107 23.71 -3.31 -15.85
C GLU A 107 22.60 -4.04 -15.07
N ARG A 108 22.91 -4.61 -13.90
CA ARG A 108 21.98 -5.44 -13.11
C ARG A 108 21.90 -5.02 -11.64
N ASP A 109 22.97 -5.18 -10.87
CA ASP A 109 22.89 -5.21 -9.40
C ASP A 109 22.64 -3.83 -8.76
N GLY A 110 23.05 -2.77 -9.43
CA GLY A 110 22.87 -1.39 -8.98
C GLY A 110 21.51 -0.83 -9.33
N LYS A 111 20.77 -1.43 -10.27
CA LYS A 111 19.46 -0.92 -10.69
C LYS A 111 18.43 -1.09 -9.58
N ARG A 112 17.65 -0.03 -9.34
CA ARG A 112 16.50 -0.06 -8.45
C ARG A 112 15.26 -0.52 -9.20
N LYS A 113 14.36 -1.19 -8.48
CA LYS A 113 13.02 -1.53 -8.94
C LYS A 113 12.02 -0.95 -7.96
N ALA A 114 10.87 -0.51 -8.45
CA ALA A 114 9.78 -0.12 -7.57
C ALA A 114 9.33 -1.34 -6.78
N SER A 115 9.30 -1.21 -5.45
CA SER A 115 8.60 -2.16 -4.60
C SER A 115 7.10 -1.91 -4.68
N LEU A 116 6.30 -2.97 -4.48
CA LEU A 116 4.89 -2.85 -4.15
C LEU A 116 4.73 -2.35 -2.71
#